data_AF-A0A2T6IPM2-F1
#
_entry.id   AF-A0A2T6IPM2-F1
#
_cell.length_a   1.000
_cell.length_b   1.000
_cell.length_c   1.000
_cell.angle_alpha   90.00
_cell.angle_beta   90.00
_cell.angle_gamma   90.00
#
_symmetry.space_group_name_H-M   'P 1'
#
loop_
_entity.id
_entity.type
_entity.pdbx_description
1 polymer ?
#
loop_
_entity_poly.entity_id
_entity_poly.type
_entity_poly.pdbx_seq_one_letter_code
_entity_poly.pdbx_strand_id
1 'polypeptide(L)'
;MERRSKLGDLLVTRAADGKLLLTFFWLGQRVNLERSEEEPLDRLLQRLRLSCRKVTQKRLAEETRKGKAARKQRKKAEESSPGAHAATEPVHNEEKKAAAIEDLPFIFLRRKDGTVAPGDEACGVSFQRASLICFSPFAPQGDAERTGKSELSPRDESADSENVLEVVWDPPVARCIYVPQAVYTGCPVLACVVTEHANEDDLVIEWRYEDSGADGPVIHRGRHYTPKPADEGRVLILKAYHPLYSVFSVTNSLPPVLPCPSIDWHFERNNAFSPSSPSSLPSLSPASSSSLPSHPSVLAKSSKSLRVCSFNILAGAYARTPHAVQAMYPYCSGHHLDLHHRKALLGKELHALDGDIVALQECSSSLFFSFLAPLFKEEYHAFLQCKFKARVQEGCALLIRKKYFSVLREGSVIFQKELLVRQGDSNERVEVDTDSERRRMHACRVRESSGIREEERSCYLRQ
;
A
#
# COMPACT_ATOMS: atom_id res chain seq x y z
N MET A 1 1.50 -5.60 15.80
CA MET A 1 0.82 -6.55 14.90
C MET A 1 0.21 -7.71 15.71
N GLU A 2 -0.29 -7.43 16.91
CA GLU A 2 -0.96 -8.42 17.76
C GLU A 2 -2.46 -8.14 17.65
N ARG A 3 -3.18 -9.03 16.97
CA ARG A 3 -4.64 -9.16 17.01
C ARG A 3 -5.45 -7.89 16.68
N ARG A 4 -5.68 -7.66 15.38
CA ARG A 4 -6.92 -7.02 14.87
C ARG A 4 -8.12 -7.96 15.12
N SER A 5 -8.27 -8.43 16.37
CA SER A 5 -9.14 -9.53 16.77
C SER A 5 -10.51 -9.04 17.15
N LYS A 6 -11.53 -9.73 16.65
CA LYS A 6 -12.82 -9.89 17.30
C LYS A 6 -12.75 -9.67 18.82
N LEU A 7 -13.43 -8.63 19.28
CA LEU A 7 -13.59 -8.29 20.70
C LEU A 7 -14.73 -9.08 21.33
N GLY A 8 -15.72 -9.48 20.54
CA GLY A 8 -16.88 -10.23 20.98
C GLY A 8 -18.01 -10.20 19.93
N ASP A 9 -19.21 -10.55 20.39
CA ASP A 9 -20.43 -10.55 19.59
C ASP A 9 -21.50 -9.71 20.29
N LEU A 10 -22.23 -8.93 19.51
CA LEU A 10 -23.40 -8.18 19.90
C LEU A 10 -24.63 -8.87 19.30
N LEU A 11 -25.43 -9.50 20.15
CA LEU A 11 -26.73 -10.02 19.76
C LEU A 11 -27.74 -8.87 19.76
N VAL A 12 -28.42 -8.71 18.64
CA VAL A 12 -29.50 -7.74 18.43
C VAL A 12 -30.78 -8.53 18.19
N THR A 13 -31.71 -8.47 19.13
CA THR A 13 -33.03 -9.09 18.99
C THR A 13 -34.07 -7.99 18.81
N ARG A 14 -34.83 -8.05 17.72
CA ARG A 14 -35.97 -7.16 17.50
C ARG A 14 -37.21 -7.80 18.13
N ALA A 15 -37.87 -7.08 19.03
CA ALA A 15 -39.10 -7.50 19.66
C ALA A 15 -40.32 -6.93 18.92
N ALA A 16 -41.43 -7.66 18.95
CA ALA A 16 -42.68 -7.28 18.29
C ALA A 16 -43.30 -5.95 18.78
N ASP A 17 -42.85 -5.41 19.93
CA ASP A 17 -43.29 -4.12 20.48
C ASP A 17 -42.49 -2.91 19.98
N GLY A 18 -41.68 -3.08 18.92
CA GLY A 18 -40.86 -2.02 18.34
C GLY A 18 -39.61 -1.70 19.17
N LYS A 19 -39.13 -2.67 19.94
CA LYS A 19 -37.91 -2.54 20.75
C LYS A 19 -36.77 -3.40 20.24
N LEU A 20 -35.56 -2.92 20.48
CA LEU A 20 -34.31 -3.64 20.28
C LEU A 20 -33.75 -4.04 21.64
N LEU A 21 -33.49 -5.35 21.79
CA LEU A 21 -32.72 -5.91 22.88
C LEU A 21 -31.30 -6.21 22.41
N LEU A 22 -30.34 -5.51 23.00
CA LEU A 22 -28.92 -5.61 22.71
C LEU A 22 -28.22 -6.37 23.83
N THR A 23 -27.66 -7.54 23.55
CA THR A 23 -26.86 -8.31 24.51
C THR A 23 -25.42 -8.37 24.03
N PHE A 24 -24.50 -7.79 24.81
CA PHE A 24 -23.06 -7.78 24.52
C PHE A 24 -22.25 -8.30 25.71
N PHE A 25 -21.17 -9.02 25.44
CA PHE A 25 -20.21 -9.42 26.48
C PHE A 25 -18.97 -8.53 26.42
N TRP A 26 -18.83 -7.63 27.38
CA TRP A 26 -17.67 -6.74 27.50
C TRP A 26 -16.79 -7.17 28.67
N LEU A 27 -15.52 -7.51 28.41
CA LEU A 27 -14.56 -7.88 29.45
C LEU A 27 -15.05 -9.02 30.36
N GLY A 28 -15.87 -9.94 29.84
CA GLY A 28 -16.48 -11.05 30.56
C GLY A 28 -17.78 -10.71 31.30
N GLN A 29 -18.21 -9.44 31.30
CA GLN A 29 -19.47 -9.00 31.89
C GLN A 29 -20.54 -8.83 30.81
N ARG A 30 -21.73 -9.41 31.05
CA ARG A 30 -22.90 -9.22 30.18
C ARG A 30 -23.45 -7.80 30.37
N VAL A 31 -23.66 -7.12 29.25
CA VAL A 31 -24.26 -5.79 29.14
C VAL A 31 -25.52 -5.92 28.29
N ASN A 32 -26.67 -5.60 28.87
CA ASN A 32 -27.96 -5.62 28.17
C ASN A 32 -28.49 -4.18 28.03
N LEU A 33 -28.99 -3.82 26.86
CA LEU A 33 -29.71 -2.57 26.62
C LEU A 33 -31.02 -2.88 25.90
N GLU A 34 -32.13 -2.34 26.42
CA GLU A 34 -33.43 -2.34 25.74
C GLU A 34 -33.74 -0.90 25.30
N ARG A 35 -34.04 -0.71 24.01
CA ARG A 35 -34.31 0.61 23.41
C ARG A 35 -35.41 0.53 22.37
N SER A 36 -36.07 1.65 22.09
CA SER A 36 -36.99 1.76 20.96
C SER A 36 -36.18 1.74 19.67
N GLU A 37 -36.68 1.03 18.65
CA GLU A 37 -36.04 0.96 17.33
C GLU A 37 -35.97 2.32 16.62
N GLU A 38 -36.81 3.26 17.02
CA GLU A 38 -36.89 4.64 16.49
C GLU A 38 -35.92 5.60 17.20
N GLU A 39 -35.19 5.17 18.23
CA GLU A 39 -34.17 6.02 18.84
C GLU A 39 -33.04 6.31 17.83
N PRO A 40 -32.57 7.57 17.72
CA PRO A 40 -31.41 7.89 16.91
C PRO A 40 -30.18 7.06 17.29
N LEU A 41 -29.49 6.53 16.28
CA LEU A 41 -28.35 5.62 16.46
C LEU A 41 -27.29 6.19 17.41
N ASP A 42 -26.92 7.46 17.28
CA ASP A 42 -25.89 8.09 18.11
C ASP A 42 -26.20 8.06 19.60
N ARG A 43 -27.48 8.24 19.96
CA ARG A 43 -27.90 8.17 21.36
C ARG A 43 -27.73 6.77 21.91
N LEU A 44 -28.10 5.75 21.14
CA LEU A 44 -27.94 4.36 21.54
C LEU A 44 -26.45 4.00 21.66
N LEU A 45 -25.63 4.36 20.69
CA LEU A 45 -24.18 4.10 20.69
C LEU A 45 -23.48 4.82 21.85
N GLN A 46 -23.87 6.06 22.17
CA GLN A 46 -23.36 6.78 23.34
C GLN A 46 -23.69 6.05 24.65
N ARG A 47 -24.90 5.49 24.78
CA ARG A 47 -25.27 4.69 25.97
C ARG A 47 -24.48 3.39 26.06
N LEU A 48 -24.28 2.71 24.93
CA LEU A 48 -23.46 1.49 24.86
C LEU A 48 -22.02 1.80 25.29
N ARG A 49 -21.46 2.91 24.79
CA ARG A 49 -20.14 3.44 25.18
C ARG A 49 -20.06 3.67 26.69
N LEU A 50 -21.03 4.37 27.28
CA LEU A 50 -21.09 4.62 28.73
C LEU A 50 -21.18 3.32 29.53
N SER A 51 -21.93 2.34 29.05
CA SER A 51 -22.07 1.03 29.71
C SER A 51 -20.76 0.26 29.72
N CYS A 52 -20.06 0.23 28.57
CA CYS A 52 -18.75 -0.40 28.47
C CYS A 52 -17.71 0.33 29.34
N ARG A 53 -17.72 1.67 29.36
CA ARG A 53 -16.84 2.49 30.20
C ARG A 53 -16.99 2.17 31.70
N LYS A 54 -18.23 2.03 32.18
CA LYS A 54 -18.52 1.64 33.57
C LYS A 54 -17.92 0.28 33.92
N VAL A 55 -18.07 -0.70 33.03
CA VAL A 55 -17.50 -2.04 33.22
C VAL A 55 -15.97 -2.00 33.25
N THR A 56 -15.35 -1.26 32.33
CA THR A 56 -13.88 -1.08 32.29
C THR A 56 -13.36 -0.43 33.59
N GLN A 57 -14.01 0.66 34.06
CA GLN A 57 -13.62 1.32 35.31
C GLN A 57 -13.76 0.42 36.53
N LYS A 58 -14.85 -0.36 36.60
CA LYS A 58 -15.06 -1.32 37.70
C LYS A 58 -13.95 -2.38 37.72
N ARG A 59 -13.58 -2.92 36.55
CA ARG A 59 -12.51 -3.92 36.43
C ARG A 59 -11.14 -3.36 36.84
N LEU A 60 -10.79 -2.16 36.37
CA LEU A 60 -9.55 -1.47 36.75
C LEU A 60 -9.48 -1.21 38.26
N ALA A 61 -10.60 -0.82 38.88
CA ALA A 61 -10.68 -0.63 40.33
C ALA A 61 -10.49 -1.94 41.10
N GLU A 62 -11.07 -3.06 40.63
CA GLU A 62 -10.88 -4.39 41.22
C GLU A 62 -9.44 -4.89 41.08
N GLU A 63 -8.81 -4.71 39.92
CA GLU A 63 -7.40 -5.07 39.69
C GLU A 63 -6.46 -4.24 40.57
N THR A 64 -6.72 -2.94 40.72
CA THR A 64 -5.96 -2.05 41.62
C THR A 64 -6.12 -2.47 43.09
N ARG A 65 -7.33 -2.85 43.52
CA ARG A 65 -7.59 -3.36 44.87
C ARG A 65 -6.86 -4.69 45.11
N LYS A 66 -6.90 -5.62 44.16
CA LYS A 66 -6.18 -6.91 44.22
C LYS A 66 -4.67 -6.70 44.26
N GLY A 67 -4.12 -5.80 43.44
CA GLY A 67 -2.69 -5.45 43.47
C GLY A 67 -2.25 -4.84 44.80
N LYS A 68 -3.04 -3.92 45.37
CA LYS A 68 -2.78 -3.35 46.71
C LYS A 68 -2.86 -4.42 47.82
N ALA A 69 -3.82 -5.35 47.74
CA ALA A 69 -3.94 -6.46 48.69
C ALA A 69 -2.75 -7.44 48.60
N ALA A 70 -2.31 -7.79 47.39
CA ALA A 70 -1.15 -8.64 47.16
C ALA A 70 0.16 -7.97 47.67
N ARG A 71 0.33 -6.66 47.46
CA ARG A 71 1.46 -5.90 47.98
C ARG A 71 1.46 -5.85 49.52
N LYS A 72 0.27 -5.69 50.13
CA LYS A 72 0.12 -5.72 51.59
C LYS A 72 0.42 -7.11 52.17
N GLN A 73 0.05 -8.19 51.49
CA GLN A 73 0.38 -9.56 51.89
C GLN A 73 1.88 -9.86 51.76
N ARG A 74 2.54 -9.44 50.66
CA ARG A 74 4.00 -9.58 50.50
C ARG A 74 4.76 -8.85 51.60
N LYS A 75 4.38 -7.61 51.91
CA LYS A 75 5.02 -6.84 52.99
C LYS A 75 4.85 -7.49 54.37
N LYS A 76 3.70 -8.13 54.62
CA LYS A 76 3.44 -8.87 55.85
C LYS A 76 4.18 -10.22 55.92
N ALA A 77 4.49 -10.83 54.77
CA ALA A 77 5.31 -12.03 54.68
C ALA A 77 6.81 -11.71 54.88
N GLU A 78 7.29 -10.56 54.38
CA GLU A 78 8.66 -10.07 54.61
C GLU A 78 8.90 -9.64 56.07
N GLU A 79 7.89 -9.07 56.74
CA GLU A 79 7.97 -8.71 58.17
C GLU A 79 7.91 -9.91 59.14
N SER A 80 7.63 -11.13 58.66
CA SER A 80 7.52 -12.34 59.51
C SER A 80 8.67 -13.35 59.37
N SER A 81 9.71 -13.04 58.59
CA SER A 81 10.93 -13.87 58.49
C SER A 81 12.16 -13.10 59.01
N PRO A 82 12.77 -13.50 60.15
CA PRO A 82 14.01 -12.90 60.61
C PRO A 82 15.21 -13.57 59.95
N GLY A 83 15.88 -12.86 59.04
CA GLY A 83 17.26 -13.15 58.64
C GLY A 83 17.51 -13.23 57.13
N ALA A 84 18.09 -12.16 56.57
CA ALA A 84 19.34 -12.16 55.80
C ALA A 84 19.40 -10.97 54.82
N HIS A 85 20.39 -10.12 55.09
CA HIS A 85 21.18 -9.24 54.21
C HIS A 85 20.61 -8.60 52.94
N ALA A 86 20.88 -7.29 52.89
CA ALA A 86 20.85 -6.40 51.75
C ALA A 86 21.41 -7.05 50.47
N ALA A 87 20.55 -7.10 49.45
CA ALA A 87 20.94 -7.23 48.05
C ALA A 87 20.22 -6.11 47.29
N THR A 88 21.03 -5.38 46.53
CA THR A 88 20.70 -4.26 45.64
C THR A 88 19.45 -4.48 44.80
N GLU A 89 18.61 -3.44 44.74
CA GLU A 89 17.44 -3.35 43.86
C GLU A 89 17.82 -3.61 42.39
N PRO A 90 17.16 -4.56 41.70
CA PRO A 90 17.09 -4.49 40.26
C PRO A 90 15.90 -3.60 39.88
N VAL A 91 16.20 -2.47 39.25
CA VAL A 91 15.25 -1.70 38.44
C VAL A 91 14.80 -2.60 37.28
N HIS A 92 13.80 -3.43 37.53
CA HIS A 92 13.14 -4.19 36.48
C HIS A 92 12.03 -3.31 35.90
N ASN A 93 12.28 -2.85 34.66
CA ASN A 93 11.28 -2.32 33.74
C ASN A 93 9.94 -3.04 33.90
N GLU A 94 8.92 -2.34 34.40
CA GLU A 94 7.52 -2.66 34.09
C GLU A 94 7.26 -2.33 32.60
N GLU A 95 7.96 -3.00 31.69
CA GLU A 95 7.60 -3.02 30.28
C GLU A 95 6.65 -4.21 30.06
N LYS A 96 5.45 -3.89 29.56
CA LYS A 96 4.32 -4.77 29.22
C LYS A 96 3.34 -5.11 30.35
N LYS A 97 2.77 -4.09 31.00
CA LYS A 97 1.30 -4.11 31.15
C LYS A 97 0.71 -3.68 29.82
N ALA A 98 0.03 -4.61 29.16
CA ALA A 98 -0.80 -4.36 27.99
C ALA A 98 -1.55 -3.04 28.21
N ALA A 99 -1.41 -2.13 27.23
CA ALA A 99 -2.02 -0.81 27.22
C ALA A 99 -3.38 -0.87 27.91
N ALA A 100 -3.52 -0.09 28.99
CA ALA A 100 -4.82 0.12 29.62
C ALA A 100 -5.81 0.42 28.49
N ILE A 101 -6.97 -0.22 28.51
CA ILE A 101 -8.05 0.02 27.55
C ILE A 101 -8.42 1.50 27.68
N GLU A 102 -7.73 2.35 26.92
CA GLU A 102 -7.89 3.79 26.95
C GLU A 102 -9.31 4.07 26.48
N ASP A 103 -10.01 4.82 27.32
CA ASP A 103 -11.36 5.35 27.23
C ASP A 103 -12.03 5.15 25.85
N LEU A 104 -12.81 4.08 25.66
CA LEU A 104 -13.53 3.71 24.43
C LEU A 104 -14.10 4.94 23.69
N PRO A 105 -13.40 5.56 22.73
CA PRO A 105 -13.72 6.95 22.44
C PRO A 105 -14.78 7.06 21.34
N PHE A 106 -14.81 6.14 20.38
CA PHE A 106 -15.85 6.10 19.35
C PHE A 106 -16.34 4.68 19.11
N ILE A 107 -17.66 4.54 19.01
CA ILE A 107 -18.36 3.32 18.61
C ILE A 107 -19.24 3.72 17.44
N PHE A 108 -19.20 2.95 16.35
CA PHE A 108 -20.05 3.18 15.17
C PHE A 108 -20.42 1.86 14.51
N LEU A 109 -21.49 1.87 13.72
CA LEU A 109 -21.89 0.72 12.91
C LEU A 109 -21.30 0.87 11.51
N ARG A 110 -20.71 -0.20 10.98
CA ARG A 110 -20.21 -0.25 9.62
C ARG A 110 -21.07 -1.18 8.78
N ARG A 111 -21.54 -0.69 7.64
CA ARG A 111 -22.41 -1.40 6.68
C ARG A 111 -21.59 -2.31 5.77
N LYS A 112 -22.26 -3.23 5.05
CA LYS A 112 -21.61 -4.16 4.11
C LYS A 112 -20.83 -3.47 2.98
N ASP A 113 -21.25 -2.26 2.58
CA ASP A 113 -20.56 -1.43 1.59
C ASP A 113 -19.33 -0.69 2.17
N GLY A 114 -18.99 -0.94 3.43
CA GLY A 114 -17.85 -0.34 4.13
C GLY A 114 -18.10 1.07 4.64
N THR A 115 -19.28 1.66 4.41
CA THR A 115 -19.67 2.99 4.92
C THR A 115 -20.08 2.93 6.39
N VAL A 116 -19.98 4.09 7.06
CA VAL A 116 -20.42 4.27 8.44
C VAL A 116 -21.89 4.67 8.48
N ALA A 117 -22.68 4.03 9.34
CA ALA A 117 -24.10 4.36 9.48
C ALA A 117 -24.28 5.80 10.04
N PRO A 118 -25.21 6.61 9.50
CA PRO A 118 -25.50 7.95 10.02
C PRO A 118 -26.01 7.91 11.45
N GLY A 119 -25.59 8.88 12.26
CA GLY A 119 -25.95 8.95 13.68
C GLY A 119 -27.43 9.29 13.95
N ASP A 120 -28.09 9.93 13.00
CA ASP A 120 -29.49 10.34 13.03
C ASP A 120 -30.45 9.25 12.48
N GLU A 121 -29.92 8.21 11.82
CA GLU A 121 -30.72 7.06 11.35
C GLU A 121 -31.33 6.32 12.56
N ALA A 122 -32.57 5.84 12.41
CA ALA A 122 -33.23 5.01 13.41
C ALA A 122 -32.37 3.76 13.67
N CYS A 123 -32.14 3.45 14.94
CA CYS A 123 -31.24 2.35 15.30
C CYS A 123 -31.74 0.99 14.77
N GLY A 124 -33.05 0.76 14.65
CA GLY A 124 -33.60 -0.47 14.06
C GLY A 124 -33.14 -0.69 12.62
N VAL A 125 -33.26 0.35 11.79
CA VAL A 125 -32.78 0.34 10.40
C VAL A 125 -31.26 0.20 10.35
N SER A 126 -30.56 0.92 11.22
CA SER A 126 -29.10 0.92 11.27
C SER A 126 -28.53 -0.47 11.58
N PHE A 127 -29.07 -1.15 12.60
CA PHE A 127 -28.65 -2.50 12.99
C PHE A 127 -29.05 -3.57 11.97
N GLN A 128 -30.15 -3.38 11.24
CA GLN A 128 -30.54 -4.27 10.15
C GLN A 128 -29.56 -4.20 8.96
N ARG A 129 -28.99 -3.03 8.70
CA ARG A 129 -28.04 -2.78 7.59
C ARG A 129 -26.58 -2.95 7.99
N ALA A 130 -26.30 -3.02 9.29
CA ALA A 130 -24.95 -3.15 9.83
C ALA A 130 -24.36 -4.52 9.51
N SER A 131 -23.05 -4.53 9.26
CA SER A 131 -22.24 -5.74 9.16
C SER A 131 -21.39 -5.95 10.41
N LEU A 132 -20.85 -4.88 10.98
CA LEU A 132 -19.99 -4.90 12.17
C LEU A 132 -20.31 -3.72 13.07
N ILE A 133 -19.96 -3.87 14.36
CA ILE A 133 -19.81 -2.74 15.27
C ILE A 133 -18.32 -2.49 15.51
N CYS A 134 -17.89 -1.26 15.25
CA CYS A 134 -16.49 -0.88 15.24
C CYS A 134 -16.18 0.04 16.41
N PHE A 135 -15.05 -0.23 17.04
CA PHE A 135 -14.45 0.61 18.07
C PHE A 135 -13.20 1.27 17.50
N SER A 136 -13.04 2.56 17.76
CA SER A 136 -11.92 3.34 17.23
C SER A 136 -11.45 4.40 18.22
N PRO A 137 -10.14 4.71 18.25
CA PRO A 137 -9.60 5.85 18.99
C PRO A 137 -10.02 7.19 18.37
N PHE A 138 -10.41 7.19 17.10
CA PHE A 138 -10.70 8.39 16.32
C PHE A 138 -12.17 8.42 15.87
N ALA A 139 -12.69 9.61 15.62
CA ALA A 139 -14.01 9.75 15.02
C ALA A 139 -14.00 9.11 13.63
N PRO A 140 -15.09 8.43 13.21
CA PRO A 140 -15.18 7.89 11.87
C PRO A 140 -14.99 9.01 10.85
N GLN A 141 -14.14 8.78 9.85
CA GLN A 141 -14.01 9.71 8.74
C GLN A 141 -15.31 9.64 7.94
N GLY A 142 -16.09 10.71 7.96
CA GLY A 142 -17.39 10.77 7.30
C GLY A 142 -17.23 10.59 5.79
N ASP A 143 -17.82 9.55 5.24
CA ASP A 143 -18.00 9.44 3.81
C ASP A 143 -19.22 10.26 3.42
N ALA A 144 -19.03 11.28 2.57
CA ALA A 144 -20.14 11.91 1.88
C ALA A 144 -20.91 10.81 1.13
N GLU A 145 -22.21 10.68 1.40
CA GLU A 145 -23.08 9.69 0.76
C GLU A 145 -22.85 9.69 -0.75
N ARG A 146 -22.50 8.52 -1.32
CA ARG A 146 -22.90 8.24 -2.70
C ARG A 146 -24.42 8.15 -2.65
N THR A 147 -25.09 9.18 -3.12
CA THR A 147 -26.54 9.25 -3.34
C THR A 147 -26.95 8.29 -4.49
N GLY A 148 -26.67 7.01 -4.33
CA GLY A 148 -27.36 5.95 -5.04
C GLY A 148 -28.52 5.52 -4.17
N LYS A 149 -29.74 5.93 -4.52
CA LYS A 149 -30.96 5.32 -3.96
C LYS A 149 -30.97 3.83 -4.32
N SER A 150 -30.32 3.00 -3.50
CA SER A 150 -30.64 1.59 -3.46
C SER A 150 -31.85 1.47 -2.56
N GLU A 151 -33.03 1.61 -3.16
CA GLU A 151 -34.29 1.14 -2.56
C GLU A 151 -34.20 -0.39 -2.49
N LEU A 152 -33.52 -0.91 -1.46
CA LEU A 152 -33.87 -2.23 -0.98
C LEU A 152 -35.24 -2.07 -0.33
N SER A 153 -36.27 -2.50 -1.04
CA SER A 153 -37.60 -2.75 -0.49
C SER A 153 -37.45 -3.52 0.82
N PRO A 154 -38.10 -3.09 1.93
CA PRO A 154 -38.08 -3.85 3.17
C PRO A 154 -38.67 -5.23 2.85
N ARG A 155 -37.85 -6.27 2.92
CA ARG A 155 -38.37 -7.63 2.95
C ARG A 155 -39.13 -7.74 4.27
N ASP A 156 -40.41 -8.07 4.17
CA ASP A 156 -41.21 -8.61 5.27
C ASP A 156 -40.48 -9.86 5.80
N GLU A 157 -39.66 -9.68 6.83
CA GLU A 157 -39.16 -10.78 7.63
C GLU A 157 -39.76 -10.68 9.04
N SER A 158 -40.12 -11.84 9.56
CA SER A 158 -40.88 -12.11 10.77
C SER A 158 -40.51 -11.25 11.98
N ALA A 159 -41.51 -11.00 12.82
CA ALA A 159 -41.49 -10.14 14.01
C ALA A 159 -40.42 -10.47 15.08
N ASP A 160 -39.69 -11.59 14.94
CA ASP A 160 -38.53 -11.94 15.74
C ASP A 160 -37.35 -12.24 14.80
N SER A 161 -36.50 -11.25 14.54
CA SER A 161 -35.22 -11.46 13.87
C SER A 161 -34.08 -11.25 14.88
N GLU A 162 -33.25 -12.28 15.03
CA GLU A 162 -31.99 -12.20 15.76
C GLU A 162 -30.85 -11.96 14.78
N ASN A 163 -30.10 -10.88 14.98
CA ASN A 163 -28.91 -10.56 14.22
C ASN A 163 -27.69 -10.53 15.15
N VAL A 164 -26.61 -11.20 14.76
CA VAL A 164 -25.36 -11.24 15.53
C VAL A 164 -24.33 -10.41 14.79
N LEU A 165 -23.88 -9.31 15.42
CA LEU A 165 -22.84 -8.45 14.89
C LEU A 165 -21.52 -8.70 15.60
N GLU A 166 -20.46 -8.90 14.84
CA GLU A 166 -19.12 -9.00 15.40
C GLU A 166 -18.61 -7.61 15.83
N VAL A 167 -17.99 -7.58 17.01
CA VAL A 167 -17.41 -6.36 17.59
C VAL A 167 -15.91 -6.35 17.32
N VAL A 168 -15.41 -5.29 16.68
CA VAL A 168 -14.02 -5.23 16.20
C VAL A 168 -13.37 -3.88 16.49
N TRP A 169 -12.04 -3.87 16.60
CA TRP A 169 -11.24 -2.64 16.69
C TRP A 169 -10.65 -2.29 15.33
N ASP A 170 -10.89 -1.06 14.85
CA ASP A 170 -10.33 -0.49 13.60
C ASP A 170 -10.12 -1.54 12.48
N PRO A 171 -11.20 -2.16 11.96
CA PRO A 171 -11.05 -3.22 10.97
C PRO A 171 -10.40 -2.67 9.69
N PRO A 172 -9.57 -3.48 9.00
CA PRO A 172 -9.00 -3.10 7.72
C PRO A 172 -10.10 -3.06 6.67
N VAL A 173 -10.22 -1.94 5.97
CA VAL A 173 -11.26 -1.71 4.96
C VAL A 173 -10.64 -1.25 3.66
N ALA A 174 -11.04 -1.88 2.55
CA ALA A 174 -10.81 -1.33 1.23
C ALA A 174 -11.95 -0.35 0.91
N ARG A 175 -11.64 0.92 0.69
CA ARG A 175 -12.64 1.99 0.44
C ARG A 175 -12.93 2.17 -1.04
N CYS A 176 -11.89 2.06 -1.87
CA CYS A 176 -11.99 2.27 -3.30
C CYS A 176 -10.88 1.49 -4.01
N ILE A 177 -11.19 0.90 -5.16
CA ILE A 177 -10.19 0.34 -6.08
C ILE A 177 -10.31 1.02 -7.43
N TYR A 178 -9.19 1.45 -8.00
CA TYR A 178 -9.16 2.16 -9.28
C TYR A 178 -7.89 1.84 -10.06
N VAL A 179 -7.95 2.06 -11.37
CA VAL A 179 -6.83 1.89 -12.28
C VAL A 179 -6.53 3.27 -12.87
N PRO A 180 -5.41 3.91 -12.50
CA PRO A 180 -5.18 5.28 -12.91
C PRO A 180 -4.55 5.35 -14.29
N GLN A 181 -4.78 4.44 -15.24
CA GLN A 181 -4.10 4.39 -16.55
C GLN A 181 -5.01 3.87 -17.65
N ALA A 182 -4.62 4.09 -18.91
CA ALA A 182 -5.24 3.40 -20.03
C ALA A 182 -4.95 1.89 -19.96
N VAL A 183 -5.93 1.07 -20.35
CA VAL A 183 -5.86 -0.38 -20.29
C VAL A 183 -5.59 -0.92 -21.68
N TYR A 184 -4.36 -1.37 -21.91
CA TYR A 184 -3.90 -1.87 -23.20
C TYR A 184 -3.43 -3.33 -23.10
N THR A 185 -3.62 -4.08 -24.19
CA THR A 185 -3.01 -5.42 -24.33
C THR A 185 -1.48 -5.36 -24.24
N GLY A 186 -0.88 -6.22 -23.42
CA GLY A 186 0.56 -6.28 -23.21
C GLY A 186 1.14 -5.14 -22.36
N CYS A 187 0.34 -4.20 -21.86
CA CYS A 187 0.78 -3.20 -20.89
C CYS A 187 0.42 -3.65 -19.46
N PRO A 188 1.34 -3.59 -18.48
CA PRO A 188 1.00 -3.92 -17.10
C PRO A 188 0.02 -2.88 -16.53
N VAL A 189 -1.13 -3.36 -16.06
CA VAL A 189 -2.19 -2.55 -15.46
C VAL A 189 -2.08 -2.62 -13.96
N LEU A 190 -1.83 -1.49 -13.30
CA LEU A 190 -1.71 -1.42 -11.84
C LEU A 190 -3.06 -1.10 -11.20
N ALA A 191 -3.49 -1.94 -10.26
CA ALA A 191 -4.61 -1.68 -9.37
C ALA A 191 -4.14 -0.89 -8.14
N CYS A 192 -4.77 0.26 -7.90
CA CYS A 192 -4.56 1.08 -6.73
C CYS A 192 -5.76 0.95 -5.78
N VAL A 193 -5.50 0.83 -4.48
CA VAL A 193 -6.55 0.68 -3.48
C VAL A 193 -6.39 1.73 -2.41
N VAL A 194 -7.47 2.45 -2.10
CA VAL A 194 -7.53 3.34 -0.94
C VAL A 194 -8.00 2.50 0.24
N THR A 195 -7.23 2.50 1.32
CA THR A 195 -7.49 1.67 2.49
C THR A 195 -7.71 2.51 3.75
N GLU A 196 -8.43 1.92 4.70
CA GLU A 196 -8.55 2.40 6.07
C GLU A 196 -8.01 1.30 6.99
N HIS A 197 -7.14 1.67 7.93
CA HIS A 197 -6.52 0.75 8.90
C HIS A 197 -5.84 -0.50 8.30
N ALA A 198 -5.49 -0.49 7.01
CA ALA A 198 -4.84 -1.59 6.30
C ALA A 198 -3.67 -1.07 5.45
N ASN A 199 -2.62 -1.87 5.29
CA ASN A 199 -1.67 -1.64 4.21
C ASN A 199 -2.27 -2.18 2.90
N GLU A 200 -1.96 -1.55 1.77
CA GLU A 200 -2.33 -2.05 0.44
C GLU A 200 -1.83 -3.47 0.19
N ASP A 201 -0.67 -3.84 0.76
CA ASP A 201 -0.09 -5.19 0.62
C ASP A 201 -0.85 -6.25 1.46
N ASP A 202 -1.67 -5.83 2.43
CA ASP A 202 -2.51 -6.74 3.23
C ASP A 202 -3.74 -7.22 2.44
N LEU A 203 -4.04 -6.59 1.29
CA LEU A 203 -5.25 -6.84 0.52
C LEU A 203 -5.04 -7.87 -0.59
N VAL A 204 -6.08 -8.66 -0.83
CA VAL A 204 -6.19 -9.52 -2.00
C VAL A 204 -6.89 -8.75 -3.10
N ILE A 205 -6.28 -8.72 -4.28
CA ILE A 205 -6.86 -8.14 -5.49
C ILE A 205 -7.08 -9.26 -6.50
N GLU A 206 -8.33 -9.45 -6.88
CA GLU A 206 -8.76 -10.44 -7.86
C GLU A 206 -9.23 -9.75 -9.14
N TRP A 207 -8.83 -10.32 -10.27
CA TRP A 207 -9.23 -9.90 -11.61
C TRP A 207 -10.18 -10.95 -12.19
N ARG A 208 -11.25 -10.49 -12.83
CA ARG A 208 -12.27 -11.31 -13.49
C ARG A 208 -12.70 -10.66 -14.81
N TYR A 209 -13.30 -11.44 -15.69
CA TYR A 209 -14.04 -10.88 -16.82
C TYR A 209 -15.47 -10.54 -16.40
N GLU A 210 -16.03 -9.44 -16.91
CA GLU A 210 -17.41 -9.04 -16.65
C GLU A 210 -18.44 -10.03 -17.21
N ASP A 211 -18.16 -10.61 -18.37
CA ASP A 211 -19.00 -11.62 -19.05
C ASP A 211 -19.20 -12.90 -18.21
N SER A 212 -18.36 -13.11 -17.20
CA SER A 212 -18.39 -14.27 -16.32
C SER A 212 -19.28 -14.06 -15.09
N GLY A 213 -19.84 -12.85 -14.90
CA GLY A 213 -20.67 -12.49 -13.76
C GLY A 213 -19.90 -12.24 -12.46
N ALA A 214 -20.61 -11.83 -11.41
CA ALA A 214 -20.03 -11.47 -10.11
C ALA A 214 -19.26 -12.62 -9.44
N ASP A 215 -19.70 -13.86 -9.67
CA ASP A 215 -19.10 -15.10 -9.17
C ASP A 215 -18.26 -15.83 -10.22
N GLY A 216 -17.90 -15.14 -11.31
CA GLY A 216 -17.02 -15.67 -12.35
C GLY A 216 -15.64 -16.10 -11.82
N PRO A 217 -14.93 -16.98 -12.56
CA PRO A 217 -13.62 -17.46 -12.16
C PRO A 217 -12.61 -16.30 -12.08
N VAL A 218 -11.73 -16.37 -11.08
CA VAL A 218 -10.62 -15.43 -10.93
C VAL A 218 -9.55 -15.76 -11.98
N ILE A 219 -9.28 -14.82 -12.87
CA ILE A 219 -8.27 -14.99 -13.94
C ILE A 219 -6.86 -14.64 -13.46
N HIS A 220 -6.76 -13.78 -12.45
CA HIS A 220 -5.50 -13.38 -11.86
C HIS A 220 -5.68 -12.88 -10.41
N ARG A 221 -4.66 -13.11 -9.58
CA ARG A 221 -4.55 -12.56 -8.23
C ARG A 221 -3.24 -11.78 -8.12
N GLY A 222 -3.33 -10.50 -7.77
CA GLY A 222 -2.17 -9.63 -7.65
C GLY A 222 -2.50 -8.16 -7.92
N ARG A 223 -1.55 -7.30 -7.56
CA ARG A 223 -1.68 -5.84 -7.71
C ARG A 223 -1.64 -5.35 -9.15
N HIS A 224 -1.09 -6.15 -10.05
CA HIS A 224 -1.06 -5.80 -11.46
C HIS A 224 -1.43 -7.00 -12.32
N TYR A 225 -2.10 -6.75 -13.44
CA TYR A 225 -2.39 -7.74 -14.47
C TYR A 225 -1.94 -7.18 -15.81
N THR A 226 -1.36 -8.02 -16.67
CA THR A 226 -0.98 -7.63 -18.04
C THR A 226 -1.98 -8.27 -19.00
N PRO A 227 -2.92 -7.48 -19.58
CA PRO A 227 -3.92 -8.02 -20.47
C PRO A 227 -3.29 -8.70 -21.69
N LYS A 228 -3.85 -9.84 -22.09
CA LYS A 228 -3.42 -10.63 -23.23
C LYS A 228 -4.14 -10.18 -24.51
N PRO A 229 -3.68 -10.56 -25.70
CA PRO A 229 -4.43 -10.29 -26.94
C PRO A 229 -5.88 -10.78 -26.89
N ALA A 230 -6.15 -11.91 -26.22
CA ALA A 230 -7.51 -12.44 -26.06
C ALA A 230 -8.42 -11.60 -25.15
N ASP A 231 -7.85 -10.65 -24.39
CA ASP A 231 -8.61 -9.75 -23.51
C ASP A 231 -9.12 -8.52 -24.26
N GLU A 232 -8.67 -8.27 -25.51
CA GLU A 232 -9.08 -7.11 -26.30
C GLU A 232 -10.60 -7.02 -26.45
N GLY A 233 -11.15 -5.82 -26.23
CA GLY A 233 -12.58 -5.55 -26.23
C GLY A 233 -13.35 -6.07 -25.01
N ARG A 234 -12.74 -6.89 -24.15
CA ARG A 234 -13.38 -7.38 -22.92
C ARG A 234 -13.30 -6.35 -21.81
N VAL A 235 -14.27 -6.42 -20.90
CA VAL A 235 -14.29 -5.64 -19.67
C VAL A 235 -13.74 -6.47 -18.51
N LEU A 236 -12.81 -5.88 -17.76
CA LEU A 236 -12.20 -6.48 -16.57
C LEU A 236 -12.85 -5.92 -15.30
N ILE A 237 -13.21 -6.80 -14.38
CA ILE A 237 -13.69 -6.44 -13.04
C ILE A 237 -12.59 -6.71 -12.02
N LEU A 238 -12.28 -5.70 -11.23
CA LEU A 238 -11.37 -5.82 -10.10
C LEU A 238 -12.19 -5.95 -8.82
N LYS A 239 -11.76 -6.83 -7.93
CA LYS A 239 -12.29 -6.95 -6.57
C LYS A 239 -11.15 -6.90 -5.57
N ALA A 240 -11.19 -5.97 -4.62
CA ALA A 240 -10.23 -5.87 -3.54
C ALA A 240 -10.89 -6.10 -2.18
N TYR A 241 -10.24 -6.88 -1.32
CA TYR A 241 -10.70 -7.14 0.03
C TYR A 241 -9.56 -7.59 0.94
N HIS A 242 -9.73 -7.41 2.25
CA HIS A 242 -8.82 -7.98 3.24
C HIS A 242 -9.22 -9.44 3.52
N PRO A 243 -8.31 -10.43 3.56
CA PRO A 243 -8.65 -11.84 3.75
C PRO A 243 -9.52 -12.14 4.97
N LEU A 244 -9.26 -11.45 6.08
CA LEU A 244 -10.02 -11.61 7.33
C LEU A 244 -11.34 -10.84 7.36
N TYR A 245 -11.54 -9.89 6.44
CA TYR A 245 -12.68 -8.98 6.41
C TYR A 245 -13.21 -8.85 4.98
N SER A 246 -13.46 -9.99 4.34
CA SER A 246 -13.88 -10.07 2.94
C SER A 246 -15.24 -9.41 2.67
N VAL A 247 -16.04 -9.21 3.72
CA VAL A 247 -17.32 -8.49 3.66
C VAL A 247 -17.17 -7.06 3.16
N PHE A 248 -16.04 -6.39 3.44
CA PHE A 248 -15.75 -5.04 2.98
C PHE A 248 -15.03 -5.02 1.63
N SER A 249 -15.50 -5.84 0.70
CA SER A 249 -14.93 -5.87 -0.63
C SER A 249 -15.42 -4.70 -1.47
N VAL A 250 -14.51 -4.10 -2.23
CA VAL A 250 -14.83 -3.09 -3.25
C VAL A 250 -14.59 -3.65 -4.63
N THR A 251 -15.43 -3.26 -5.58
CA THR A 251 -15.31 -3.65 -6.97
C THR A 251 -15.23 -2.45 -7.90
N ASN A 252 -14.57 -2.62 -9.03
CA ASN A 252 -14.53 -1.63 -10.10
C ASN A 252 -14.52 -2.33 -11.46
N SER A 253 -15.43 -1.92 -12.35
CA SER A 253 -15.47 -2.38 -13.74
C SER A 253 -14.67 -1.40 -14.60
N LEU A 254 -13.68 -1.90 -15.34
CA LEU A 254 -12.81 -1.07 -16.17
C LEU A 254 -13.44 -0.80 -17.54
N PRO A 255 -12.98 0.22 -18.27
CA PRO A 255 -13.27 0.32 -19.70
C PRO A 255 -12.79 -0.93 -20.46
N PRO A 256 -13.37 -1.24 -21.64
CA PRO A 256 -12.90 -2.32 -22.49
C PRO A 256 -11.40 -2.24 -22.76
N VAL A 257 -10.71 -3.38 -22.68
CA VAL A 257 -9.27 -3.45 -22.96
C VAL A 257 -9.03 -3.05 -24.42
N LEU A 258 -8.15 -2.08 -24.62
CA LEU A 258 -7.82 -1.59 -25.94
C LEU A 258 -6.61 -2.34 -26.52
N PRO A 259 -6.50 -2.49 -27.85
CA PRO A 259 -5.24 -2.93 -28.46
C PRO A 259 -4.14 -1.94 -28.09
N CYS A 260 -2.96 -2.44 -27.70
CA CYS A 260 -1.80 -1.57 -27.56
C CYS A 260 -1.46 -0.95 -28.92
N PRO A 261 -1.26 0.37 -29.00
CA PRO A 261 -0.76 1.01 -30.21
C PRO A 261 0.50 0.30 -30.70
N SER A 262 0.48 -0.19 -31.94
CA SER A 262 1.67 -0.74 -32.58
C SER A 262 2.56 0.41 -33.00
N ILE A 263 3.80 0.41 -32.52
CA ILE A 263 4.76 1.46 -32.82
C ILE A 263 6.08 0.76 -33.16
N ASP A 264 6.37 0.63 -34.45
CA ASP A 264 7.50 -0.16 -34.95
C ASP A 264 8.83 0.29 -34.34
N TRP A 265 9.04 1.61 -34.20
CA TRP A 265 10.27 2.16 -33.61
C TRP A 265 10.48 1.71 -32.16
N HIS A 266 9.42 1.44 -31.40
CA HIS A 266 9.53 0.99 -30.01
C HIS A 266 10.09 -0.44 -29.94
N PHE A 267 9.70 -1.30 -30.89
CA PHE A 267 10.29 -2.64 -31.02
C PHE A 267 11.76 -2.55 -31.41
N GLU A 268 12.11 -1.72 -32.38
CA GLU A 268 13.50 -1.50 -32.79
C GLU A 268 14.36 -1.00 -31.63
N ARG A 269 13.88 -0.02 -30.86
CA ARG A 269 14.59 0.53 -29.70
C ARG A 269 14.86 -0.52 -28.63
N ASN A 270 13.85 -1.30 -28.26
CA ASN A 270 14.02 -2.34 -27.24
C ASN A 270 14.95 -3.46 -27.71
N ASN A 271 14.87 -3.85 -28.98
CA ASN A 271 15.77 -4.84 -29.57
C ASN A 271 17.22 -4.34 -29.63
N ALA A 272 17.44 -3.06 -29.96
CA ALA A 272 18.78 -2.46 -29.92
C ALA A 272 19.36 -2.42 -28.50
N PHE A 273 18.52 -2.34 -27.47
CA PHE A 273 18.93 -2.35 -26.06
C PHE A 273 19.31 -3.75 -25.54
N SER A 274 18.83 -4.80 -26.20
CA SER A 274 19.14 -6.20 -25.90
C SER A 274 19.61 -6.92 -27.16
N PRO A 275 20.81 -6.61 -27.68
CA PRO A 275 21.33 -7.30 -28.85
C PRO A 275 21.38 -8.79 -28.56
N SER A 276 20.78 -9.58 -29.45
CA SER A 276 20.86 -11.03 -29.40
C SER A 276 22.33 -11.45 -29.22
N SER A 277 22.58 -12.40 -28.32
CA SER A 277 23.83 -13.15 -28.40
C SER A 277 23.85 -13.81 -29.79
N PRO A 278 24.92 -13.69 -30.59
CA PRO A 278 24.94 -14.10 -32.00
C PRO A 278 24.84 -15.64 -32.24
N SER A 279 24.38 -16.44 -31.28
CA SER A 279 24.26 -17.89 -31.39
C SER A 279 22.84 -18.43 -31.61
N SER A 280 21.85 -17.58 -31.87
CA SER A 280 20.47 -18.03 -32.15
C SER A 280 19.84 -17.29 -33.34
N LEU A 281 20.54 -17.25 -34.48
CA LEU A 281 19.87 -17.06 -35.76
C LEU A 281 19.21 -18.39 -36.14
N PRO A 282 17.88 -18.47 -36.36
CA PRO A 282 17.30 -19.61 -37.03
C PRO A 282 17.87 -19.66 -38.44
N SER A 283 18.46 -20.80 -38.81
CA SER A 283 18.82 -21.09 -40.20
C SER A 283 17.58 -20.84 -41.08
N LEU A 284 17.71 -19.89 -42.01
CA LEU A 284 16.68 -19.57 -43.01
C LEU A 284 16.50 -20.76 -43.95
N SER A 285 15.56 -21.65 -43.65
CA SER A 285 14.96 -22.56 -44.62
C SER A 285 13.70 -21.90 -45.20
N PRO A 286 13.54 -21.83 -46.54
CA PRO A 286 12.40 -21.15 -47.14
C PRO A 286 11.21 -22.13 -47.28
N ALA A 287 10.27 -22.09 -46.35
CA ALA A 287 8.93 -22.64 -46.58
C ALA A 287 7.91 -22.08 -45.57
N SER A 288 6.97 -21.30 -46.09
CA SER A 288 5.54 -21.24 -45.70
C SER A 288 5.18 -21.26 -44.21
N SER A 289 4.81 -20.11 -43.64
CA SER A 289 3.43 -19.87 -43.17
C SER A 289 3.32 -18.53 -42.43
N SER A 290 2.21 -17.86 -42.68
CA SER A 290 1.75 -16.61 -42.08
C SER A 290 1.48 -16.75 -40.57
N SER A 291 2.43 -16.36 -39.73
CA SER A 291 2.17 -16.10 -38.32
C SER A 291 2.97 -14.89 -37.84
N LEU A 292 2.26 -13.83 -37.50
CA LEU A 292 2.80 -12.67 -36.79
C LEU A 292 3.51 -13.15 -35.50
N PRO A 293 4.66 -12.56 -35.10
CA PRO A 293 5.35 -12.99 -33.89
C PRO A 293 4.50 -12.68 -32.66
N SER A 294 3.92 -13.73 -32.07
CA SER A 294 3.27 -13.66 -30.76
C SER A 294 4.33 -13.53 -29.67
N HIS A 295 4.29 -12.41 -28.95
CA HIS A 295 5.04 -12.07 -27.74
C HIS A 295 6.59 -12.06 -27.84
N PRO A 296 7.25 -10.94 -27.49
CA PRO A 296 8.70 -10.93 -27.35
C PRO A 296 9.06 -11.81 -26.14
N SER A 297 9.72 -12.94 -26.40
CA SER A 297 10.56 -13.55 -25.37
C SER A 297 11.65 -12.51 -25.05
N VAL A 298 11.64 -11.96 -23.84
CA VAL A 298 12.77 -11.18 -23.32
C VAL A 298 14.01 -12.04 -23.54
N LEU A 299 14.87 -11.63 -24.48
CA LEU A 299 16.07 -12.40 -24.81
C LEU A 299 16.86 -12.60 -23.53
N ALA A 300 17.12 -13.88 -23.21
CA ALA A 300 17.70 -14.26 -21.93
C ALA A 300 19.04 -13.55 -21.74
N LYS A 301 19.06 -12.64 -20.77
CA LYS A 301 20.25 -11.89 -20.38
C LYS A 301 21.31 -12.86 -19.84
N SER A 302 22.55 -12.75 -20.33
CA SER A 302 23.68 -13.47 -19.75
C SER A 302 23.83 -13.10 -18.27
N SER A 303 24.06 -14.08 -17.41
CA SER A 303 24.16 -13.88 -15.95
C SER A 303 25.32 -12.96 -15.52
N LYS A 304 26.19 -12.56 -16.44
CA LYS A 304 27.38 -11.73 -16.19
C LYS A 304 27.28 -10.29 -16.73
N SER A 305 26.20 -9.89 -17.41
CA SER A 305 26.09 -8.52 -17.95
C SER A 305 25.33 -7.58 -17.03
N LEU A 306 25.78 -6.31 -16.96
CA LEU A 306 25.06 -5.21 -16.32
C LEU A 306 24.27 -4.44 -17.38
N ARG A 307 22.98 -4.22 -17.18
CA ARG A 307 22.13 -3.43 -18.06
C ARG A 307 21.74 -2.12 -17.39
N VAL A 308 22.17 -1.00 -17.97
CA VAL A 308 21.91 0.35 -17.47
C VAL A 308 21.07 1.12 -18.47
N CYS A 309 19.91 1.61 -18.03
CA CYS A 309 19.01 2.44 -18.82
C CYS A 309 19.07 3.88 -18.33
N SER A 310 19.14 4.84 -19.24
CA SER A 310 18.87 6.25 -18.97
C SER A 310 17.75 6.72 -19.90
N PHE A 311 16.66 7.24 -19.34
CA PHE A 311 15.46 7.54 -20.12
C PHE A 311 14.73 8.78 -19.59
N ASN A 312 14.66 9.84 -20.40
CA ASN A 312 13.80 10.99 -20.13
C ASN A 312 12.36 10.65 -20.55
N ILE A 313 11.44 10.69 -19.58
CA ILE A 313 10.05 10.20 -19.75
C ILE A 313 9.01 11.31 -19.94
N LEU A 314 9.45 12.56 -20.17
CA LEU A 314 8.63 13.74 -20.42
C LEU A 314 7.56 14.00 -19.34
N ALA A 315 7.82 14.95 -18.45
CA ALA A 315 6.91 15.24 -17.36
C ALA A 315 5.53 15.71 -17.88
N GLY A 316 4.45 15.15 -17.32
CA GLY A 316 3.08 15.48 -17.76
C GLY A 316 2.72 16.97 -17.67
N ALA A 317 3.37 17.71 -16.77
CA ALA A 317 3.20 19.16 -16.64
C ALA A 317 3.69 19.94 -17.87
N TYR A 318 4.68 19.42 -18.60
CA TYR A 318 5.25 20.07 -19.79
C TYR A 318 4.47 19.69 -21.05
N ALA A 319 3.98 18.46 -21.14
CA ALA A 319 3.31 17.94 -22.33
C ALA A 319 1.94 18.57 -22.65
N ARG A 320 1.31 19.26 -21.69
CA ARG A 320 -0.06 19.82 -21.84
C ARG A 320 -0.12 21.35 -21.95
N THR A 321 1.03 22.03 -21.98
CA THR A 321 1.04 23.49 -22.13
C THR A 321 0.58 23.90 -23.54
N PRO A 322 -0.02 25.09 -23.73
CA PRO A 322 -0.38 25.57 -25.07
C PRO A 322 0.81 25.54 -26.03
N HIS A 323 1.99 25.95 -25.54
CA HIS A 323 3.23 25.88 -26.32
C HIS A 323 3.61 24.43 -26.68
N ALA A 324 3.48 23.47 -25.76
CA ALA A 324 3.77 22.07 -26.06
C ALA A 324 2.83 21.52 -27.15
N VAL A 325 1.53 21.78 -27.03
CA VAL A 325 0.53 21.25 -27.97
C VAL A 325 0.64 21.94 -29.34
N GLN A 326 0.88 23.25 -29.38
CA GLN A 326 0.83 24.02 -30.63
C GLN A 326 2.19 24.11 -31.34
N ALA A 327 3.30 24.09 -30.61
CA ALA A 327 4.64 24.33 -31.18
C ALA A 327 5.57 23.12 -31.07
N MET A 328 5.60 22.40 -29.95
CA MET A 328 6.56 21.30 -29.76
C MET A 328 6.06 19.96 -30.33
N TYR A 329 4.78 19.64 -30.11
CA TYR A 329 4.17 18.37 -30.48
C TYR A 329 2.88 18.54 -31.33
N PRO A 330 2.85 19.43 -32.35
CA PRO A 330 1.63 19.68 -33.13
C PRO A 330 1.15 18.45 -33.93
N TYR A 331 2.06 17.50 -34.16
CA TYR A 331 1.79 16.22 -34.82
C TYR A 331 1.19 15.17 -33.88
N CYS A 332 1.18 15.40 -32.55
CA CYS A 332 0.73 14.43 -31.57
C CYS A 332 -0.65 14.82 -31.03
N SER A 333 -1.60 13.89 -31.03
CA SER A 333 -2.94 14.15 -30.51
C SER A 333 -2.92 14.38 -28.99
N GLY A 334 -3.89 15.16 -28.48
CA GLY A 334 -4.03 15.39 -27.05
C GLY A 334 -4.20 14.09 -26.24
N HIS A 335 -4.88 13.09 -26.81
CA HIS A 335 -5.02 11.76 -26.22
C HIS A 335 -3.67 11.04 -26.05
N HIS A 336 -2.78 11.11 -27.04
CA HIS A 336 -1.45 10.48 -26.96
C HIS A 336 -0.46 11.25 -26.08
N LEU A 337 -0.64 12.57 -25.92
CA LEU A 337 0.12 13.37 -24.95
C LEU A 337 -0.33 13.16 -23.50
N ASP A 338 -1.55 12.67 -23.29
CA ASP A 338 -2.09 12.47 -21.95
C ASP A 338 -1.28 11.46 -21.13
N LEU A 339 -1.14 11.76 -19.84
CA LEU A 339 -0.29 10.96 -18.95
C LEU A 339 -0.88 9.56 -18.70
N HIS A 340 -2.20 9.39 -18.69
CA HIS A 340 -2.83 8.08 -18.49
C HIS A 340 -2.55 7.13 -19.66
N HIS A 341 -2.52 7.66 -20.88
CA HIS A 341 -2.09 6.95 -22.06
C HIS A 341 -0.60 6.62 -21.99
N ARG A 342 0.26 7.64 -21.83
CA ARG A 342 1.71 7.49 -21.88
C ARG A 342 2.25 6.55 -20.81
N LYS A 343 1.72 6.60 -19.58
CA LYS A 343 2.29 5.78 -18.50
C LYS A 343 2.00 4.29 -18.65
N ALA A 344 0.90 3.90 -19.30
CA ALA A 344 0.66 2.49 -19.64
C ALA A 344 1.77 1.97 -20.58
N LEU A 345 2.14 2.78 -21.57
CA LEU A 345 3.24 2.47 -22.50
C LEU A 345 4.61 2.49 -21.81
N LEU A 346 4.87 3.48 -20.93
CA LEU A 346 6.11 3.53 -20.15
C LEU A 346 6.27 2.29 -19.25
N GLY A 347 5.20 1.82 -18.60
CA GLY A 347 5.25 0.59 -17.80
C GLY A 347 5.64 -0.63 -18.64
N LYS A 348 5.06 -0.77 -19.84
CA LYS A 348 5.40 -1.83 -20.80
C LYS A 348 6.87 -1.73 -21.24
N GLU A 349 7.31 -0.54 -21.60
CA GLU A 349 8.66 -0.29 -22.08
C GLU A 349 9.72 -0.58 -21.02
N LEU A 350 9.54 -0.04 -19.81
CA LEU A 350 10.49 -0.27 -18.71
C LEU A 350 10.59 -1.75 -18.33
N HIS A 351 9.49 -2.50 -18.42
CA HIS A 351 9.50 -3.94 -18.23
C HIS A 351 10.26 -4.66 -19.36
N ALA A 352 10.06 -4.26 -20.61
CA ALA A 352 10.75 -4.85 -21.78
C ALA A 352 12.25 -4.53 -21.81
N LEU A 353 12.66 -3.36 -21.34
CA LEU A 353 14.07 -2.96 -21.24
C LEU A 353 14.81 -3.82 -20.21
N ASP A 354 14.13 -4.36 -19.19
CA ASP A 354 14.68 -5.30 -18.20
C ASP A 354 16.04 -4.82 -17.62
N GLY A 355 16.11 -3.54 -17.26
CA GLY A 355 17.33 -2.91 -16.72
C GLY A 355 17.71 -3.45 -15.35
N ASP A 356 18.99 -3.36 -14.97
CA ASP A 356 19.39 -3.55 -13.56
C ASP A 356 19.45 -2.22 -12.82
N ILE A 357 19.84 -1.17 -13.54
CA ILE A 357 19.87 0.22 -13.10
C ILE A 357 19.08 1.01 -14.13
N VAL A 358 18.01 1.66 -13.71
CA VAL A 358 17.18 2.50 -14.57
C VAL A 358 17.17 3.92 -14.00
N ALA A 359 17.74 4.86 -14.75
CA ALA A 359 17.77 6.28 -14.42
C ALA A 359 16.75 7.03 -15.27
N LEU A 360 15.74 7.59 -14.64
CA LEU A 360 14.66 8.32 -15.32
C LEU A 360 14.82 9.83 -15.09
N GLN A 361 14.62 10.64 -16.13
CA GLN A 361 14.57 12.10 -16.04
C GLN A 361 13.17 12.62 -16.39
N GLU A 362 12.86 13.83 -15.94
CA GLU A 362 11.51 14.41 -16.03
C GLU A 362 10.42 13.53 -15.39
N CYS A 363 10.80 12.78 -14.36
CA CYS A 363 9.89 11.92 -13.64
C CYS A 363 9.10 12.76 -12.63
N SER A 364 7.79 12.93 -12.85
CA SER A 364 6.95 13.65 -11.88
C SER A 364 6.76 12.83 -10.60
N SER A 365 6.71 13.51 -9.46
CA SER A 365 6.43 12.91 -8.15
C SER A 365 5.13 12.09 -8.17
N SER A 366 4.09 12.64 -8.78
CA SER A 366 2.81 11.94 -8.95
C SER A 366 2.93 10.64 -9.74
N LEU A 367 3.64 10.64 -10.88
CA LEU A 367 3.85 9.43 -11.69
C LEU A 367 4.68 8.39 -10.93
N PHE A 368 5.72 8.84 -10.23
CA PHE A 368 6.61 7.97 -9.47
C PHE A 368 5.88 7.24 -8.35
N PHE A 369 5.28 7.99 -7.41
CA PHE A 369 4.67 7.41 -6.21
C PHE A 369 3.36 6.67 -6.49
N SER A 370 2.57 7.12 -7.47
CA SER A 370 1.27 6.49 -7.76
C SER A 370 1.33 5.34 -8.76
N PHE A 371 2.44 5.17 -9.50
CA PHE A 371 2.52 4.19 -10.58
C PHE A 371 3.86 3.47 -10.66
N LEU A 372 4.98 4.17 -10.93
CA LEU A 372 6.25 3.49 -11.20
C LEU A 372 6.79 2.73 -9.98
N ALA A 373 6.87 3.38 -8.82
CA ALA A 373 7.40 2.73 -7.61
C ALA A 373 6.51 1.57 -7.15
N PRO A 374 5.15 1.69 -7.11
CA PRO A 374 4.29 0.54 -6.84
C PRO A 374 4.37 -0.58 -7.87
N LEU A 375 4.43 -0.26 -9.17
CA LEU A 375 4.47 -1.25 -10.25
C LEU A 375 5.74 -2.12 -10.18
N PHE A 376 6.88 -1.51 -9.88
CA PHE A 376 8.18 -2.18 -9.85
C PHE A 376 8.67 -2.53 -8.43
N LYS A 377 7.78 -2.44 -7.43
CA LYS A 377 8.11 -2.57 -6.01
C LYS A 377 8.81 -3.87 -5.66
N GLU A 378 8.38 -5.00 -6.24
CA GLU A 378 8.93 -6.31 -5.92
C GLU A 378 10.34 -6.49 -6.50
N GLU A 379 10.60 -5.94 -7.67
CA GLU A 379 11.84 -6.15 -8.43
C GLU A 379 12.92 -5.11 -8.12
N TYR A 380 12.53 -3.88 -7.78
CA TYR A 380 13.43 -2.75 -7.67
C TYR A 380 13.30 -2.01 -6.34
N HIS A 381 14.44 -1.51 -5.88
CA HIS A 381 14.52 -0.40 -4.96
C HIS A 381 14.36 0.89 -5.77
N ALA A 382 13.39 1.74 -5.42
CA ALA A 382 13.05 2.93 -6.18
C ALA A 382 13.28 4.20 -5.35
N PHE A 383 13.97 5.17 -5.92
CA PHE A 383 14.27 6.47 -5.31
C PHE A 383 13.92 7.60 -6.28
N LEU A 384 13.36 8.71 -5.79
CA LEU A 384 13.09 9.92 -6.57
C LEU A 384 13.64 11.16 -5.86
N GLN A 385 14.36 11.98 -6.61
CA GLN A 385 14.69 13.34 -6.21
C GLN A 385 14.04 14.35 -7.16
N CYS A 386 13.09 15.14 -6.64
CA CYS A 386 12.56 16.29 -7.36
C CYS A 386 13.55 17.46 -7.38
N LYS A 387 13.48 18.31 -8.40
CA LYS A 387 14.26 19.54 -8.51
C LYS A 387 14.01 20.46 -7.31
N PHE A 388 15.08 21.03 -6.77
CA PHE A 388 15.01 21.91 -5.60
C PHE A 388 14.26 23.21 -5.92
N LYS A 389 13.27 23.57 -5.10
CA LYS A 389 12.44 24.79 -5.24
C LYS A 389 11.79 24.98 -6.63
N ALA A 390 11.54 23.89 -7.36
CA ALA A 390 10.84 23.96 -8.64
C ALA A 390 9.33 24.05 -8.46
N ARG A 391 8.65 24.82 -9.32
CA ARG A 391 7.18 24.89 -9.36
C ARG A 391 6.56 23.55 -9.75
N VAL A 392 7.18 22.86 -10.71
CA VAL A 392 6.79 21.51 -11.13
C VAL A 392 7.53 20.50 -10.27
N GLN A 393 6.78 19.59 -9.64
CA GLN A 393 7.32 18.52 -8.81
C GLN A 393 7.76 17.34 -9.69
N GLU A 394 8.88 17.50 -10.38
CA GLU A 394 9.56 16.45 -11.16
C GLU A 394 11.06 16.45 -10.91
N GLY A 395 11.73 15.35 -11.26
CA GLY A 395 13.18 15.29 -11.29
C GLY A 395 13.71 13.94 -11.75
N CYS A 396 14.72 13.43 -11.06
CA CYS A 396 15.41 12.20 -11.42
C CYS A 396 14.99 11.05 -10.52
N ALA A 397 14.57 9.93 -11.12
CA ALA A 397 14.29 8.69 -10.42
C ALA A 397 15.34 7.61 -10.73
N LEU A 398 15.62 6.76 -9.76
CA LEU A 398 16.48 5.59 -9.90
C LEU A 398 15.71 4.34 -9.47
N LEU A 399 15.68 3.33 -10.33
CA LEU A 399 15.23 1.99 -9.99
C LEU A 399 16.43 1.07 -10.04
N ILE A 400 16.74 0.43 -8.91
CA ILE A 400 17.91 -0.44 -8.71
C ILE A 400 17.43 -1.86 -8.39
N ARG A 401 17.81 -2.83 -9.23
CA ARG A 401 17.28 -4.20 -9.14
C ARG A 401 17.75 -4.91 -7.87
N LYS A 402 16.79 -5.27 -7.01
CA LYS A 402 17.03 -5.90 -5.69
C LYS A 402 17.76 -7.22 -5.77
N LYS A 403 17.53 -7.98 -6.85
CA LYS A 403 18.15 -9.30 -7.06
C LYS A 403 19.69 -9.23 -7.10
N TYR A 404 20.26 -8.14 -7.60
CA TYR A 404 21.71 -8.02 -7.81
C TYR A 404 22.37 -6.95 -6.93
N PHE A 405 21.60 -6.02 -6.37
CA PHE A 405 22.11 -4.87 -5.64
C PHE A 405 21.44 -4.70 -4.28
N SER A 406 22.25 -4.34 -3.29
CA SER A 406 21.81 -3.76 -2.02
C SER A 406 22.15 -2.27 -2.00
N VAL A 407 21.16 -1.41 -1.79
CA VAL A 407 21.39 0.04 -1.68
C VAL A 407 22.00 0.37 -0.32
N LEU A 408 23.21 0.91 -0.32
CA LEU A 408 23.93 1.27 0.92
C LEU A 408 23.57 2.67 1.42
N ARG A 409 23.36 3.60 0.48
CA ARG A 409 23.05 5.01 0.78
C ARG A 409 22.27 5.62 -0.37
N GLU A 410 21.28 6.43 -0.02
CA GLU A 410 20.61 7.34 -0.93
C GLU A 410 21.13 8.77 -0.72
N GLY A 411 21.17 9.55 -1.79
CA GLY A 411 21.62 10.92 -1.73
C GLY A 411 21.35 11.67 -3.02
N SER A 412 21.31 12.98 -2.92
CA SER A 412 21.20 13.87 -4.05
C SER A 412 22.13 15.06 -3.88
N VAL A 413 22.53 15.62 -5.02
CA VAL A 413 23.35 16.83 -5.08
C VAL A 413 22.50 17.93 -5.67
N ILE A 414 22.34 19.03 -4.93
CA ILE A 414 21.68 20.23 -5.44
C ILE A 414 22.78 21.20 -5.86
N PHE A 415 23.06 21.28 -7.16
CA PHE A 415 24.18 22.07 -7.67
C PHE A 415 24.18 23.52 -7.18
N GLN A 416 23.01 24.16 -7.10
CA GLN A 416 22.90 25.52 -6.57
C GLN A 416 23.42 25.63 -5.13
N LYS A 417 23.16 24.63 -4.27
CA LYS A 417 23.65 24.64 -2.88
C LYS A 417 25.15 24.36 -2.82
N GLU A 418 25.63 23.37 -3.57
CA GLU A 418 27.05 23.02 -3.59
C GLU A 418 27.93 24.17 -4.09
N LEU A 419 27.48 24.89 -5.12
CA LEU A 419 28.19 26.05 -5.65
C LEU A 419 28.28 27.18 -4.62
N LEU A 420 27.21 27.43 -3.85
CA LEU A 420 27.19 28.46 -2.81
C LEU A 420 28.06 28.09 -1.60
N VAL A 421 28.11 26.82 -1.22
CA VAL A 421 29.01 26.33 -0.15
C VAL A 421 30.47 26.50 -0.57
N ARG A 422 30.81 26.12 -1.81
CA ARG A 422 32.18 26.29 -2.34
C ARG A 422 32.60 27.74 -2.53
N GLN A 423 31.67 28.65 -2.81
CA GLN A 423 31.99 30.07 -2.86
C GLN A 423 32.29 30.67 -1.48
N GLY A 424 31.70 30.13 -0.40
CA GLY A 424 32.05 30.50 0.98
C GLY A 424 33.46 30.04 1.39
N ASP A 425 33.92 28.89 0.88
CA ASP A 425 35.27 28.36 1.12
C ASP A 425 36.34 28.97 0.19
N SER A 426 35.97 29.50 -0.97
CA SER A 426 36.92 30.03 -1.97
C SER A 426 37.58 31.37 -1.62
N ASN A 427 37.44 31.85 -0.38
CA ASN A 427 38.28 32.94 0.14
C ASN A 427 39.66 32.45 0.62
N GLU A 428 39.93 31.14 0.58
CA GLU A 428 41.29 30.59 0.58
C GLU A 428 41.64 30.09 -0.83
N ARG A 429 42.75 30.60 -1.38
CA ARG A 429 43.31 30.17 -2.67
C ARG A 429 43.62 28.68 -2.60
N VAL A 430 42.91 27.86 -3.39
CA VAL A 430 43.26 26.46 -3.59
C VAL A 430 44.16 26.36 -4.83
N GLU A 431 45.46 26.12 -4.61
CA GLU A 431 46.33 25.52 -5.63
C GLU A 431 45.82 24.10 -5.92
N VAL A 432 45.53 23.83 -7.20
CA VAL A 432 45.05 22.52 -7.65
C VAL A 432 46.23 21.56 -7.72
N ASP A 433 46.39 20.71 -6.69
CA ASP A 433 47.31 19.57 -6.74
C ASP A 433 46.66 18.40 -7.50
N THR A 434 47.08 18.24 -8.76
CA THR A 434 46.61 17.25 -9.73
C THR A 434 46.92 15.79 -9.37
N ASP A 435 47.71 15.52 -8.32
CA ASP A 435 48.11 14.15 -7.97
C ASP A 435 47.11 13.42 -7.05
N SER A 436 46.21 14.16 -6.38
CA SER A 436 45.24 13.60 -5.43
C SER A 436 44.04 12.91 -6.11
N GLU A 437 43.64 13.35 -7.31
CA GLU A 437 42.50 12.76 -8.05
C GLU A 437 42.82 11.39 -8.64
N ARG A 438 44.08 11.12 -9.02
CA ARG A 438 44.47 9.79 -9.53
C ARG A 438 44.35 8.68 -8.48
N ARG A 439 44.53 8.99 -7.20
CA ARG A 439 44.42 8.01 -6.12
C ARG A 439 42.98 7.63 -5.77
N ARG A 440 42.00 8.51 -6.02
CA ARG A 440 40.57 8.21 -5.75
C ARG A 440 39.93 7.31 -6.81
N MET A 441 40.42 7.30 -8.04
CA MET A 441 39.92 6.46 -9.13
C MET A 441 40.29 4.97 -8.99
N HIS A 442 41.28 4.62 -8.17
CA HIS A 442 41.75 3.22 -8.01
C HIS A 442 41.02 2.40 -6.94
N ALA A 443 40.07 2.98 -6.19
CA ALA A 443 39.39 2.31 -5.07
C ALA A 443 38.15 1.49 -5.48
N CYS A 444 37.78 1.45 -6.76
CA CYS A 444 36.67 0.62 -7.24
C CYS A 444 37.20 -0.72 -7.76
N ARG A 445 37.61 -1.62 -6.84
CA ARG A 445 38.01 -2.99 -7.19
C ARG A 445 36.85 -3.95 -6.91
N VAL A 446 36.37 -4.56 -7.99
CA VAL A 446 35.39 -5.65 -8.02
C VAL A 446 35.85 -6.78 -7.10
N ARG A 447 34.95 -7.29 -6.24
CA ARG A 447 35.18 -8.54 -5.51
C ARG A 447 35.09 -9.71 -6.49
N GLU A 448 36.24 -10.18 -6.97
CA GLU A 448 36.36 -11.52 -7.52
C GLU A 448 36.59 -12.51 -6.38
N SER A 449 35.79 -13.57 -6.40
CA SER A 449 35.92 -14.71 -5.50
C SER A 449 36.92 -15.69 -6.10
N SER A 450 38.14 -15.72 -5.57
CA SER A 450 38.97 -16.92 -5.55
C SER A 450 40.09 -16.72 -4.53
N GLY A 451 40.25 -17.70 -3.64
CA GLY A 451 41.17 -17.61 -2.51
C GLY A 451 42.63 -17.63 -2.96
N ILE A 452 43.45 -16.84 -2.26
CA ILE A 452 44.85 -17.10 -1.94
C ILE A 452 45.12 -16.32 -0.64
N ARG A 453 45.82 -16.96 0.29
CA ARG A 453 46.31 -16.39 1.55
C ARG A 453 47.34 -15.30 1.24
N GLU A 454 47.25 -14.17 1.91
CA GLU A 454 48.43 -13.38 2.25
C GLU A 454 48.19 -12.59 3.53
N GLU A 455 49.06 -12.83 4.51
CA GLU A 455 49.18 -12.08 5.75
C GLU A 455 49.79 -10.72 5.43
N GLU A 456 49.15 -9.63 5.87
CA GLU A 456 49.88 -8.42 6.24
C GLU A 456 49.38 -7.91 7.59
N ARG A 457 50.20 -8.20 8.61
CA ARG A 457 50.25 -7.48 9.87
C ARG A 457 51.06 -6.19 9.65
N SER A 458 50.52 -5.04 10.04
CA SER A 458 51.25 -4.02 10.80
C SER A 458 50.24 -2.95 11.28
N CYS A 459 49.86 -2.93 12.56
CA CYS A 459 50.49 -2.12 13.61
C CYS A 459 50.72 -0.65 13.21
N TYR A 460 49.89 0.27 13.73
CA TYR A 460 50.37 1.42 14.52
C TYR A 460 49.26 1.90 15.45
N LEU A 461 49.66 2.16 16.70
CA LEU A 461 48.88 2.50 17.87
C LEU A 461 49.27 3.91 18.32
N ARG A 462 48.30 4.66 18.87
CA ARG A 462 48.40 5.85 19.75
C ARG A 462 48.80 7.18 19.07
N GLN A 463 48.26 8.33 19.49
CA GLN A 463 47.59 8.71 20.74
C GLN A 463 46.11 9.05 20.61
#